data_AF-A0A1Z8SN12-F1
#
_entry.id   AF-A0A1Z8SN12-F1
#
_cell.length_a   1.000
_cell.length_b   1.000
_cell.length_c   1.000
_cell.angle_alpha   90.00
_cell.angle_beta   90.00
_cell.angle_gamma   90.00
#
_symmetry.space_group_name_H-M   'P 1'
#
loop_
_entity.id
_entity.type
_entity.pdbx_description
1 polymer ?
#
loop_
_entity_poly.entity_id
_entity_poly.type
_entity_poly.pdbx_seq_one_letter_code
_entity_poly.pdbx_strand_id
1 'polypeptide(L)'
;MRSMEIRQSFLDFFLNKKHEIVTSAPLLPESPNLLFTNAGMNQFVPFFLGDQQAPFPRASDTQKCIRAGGKHNDLEDVGFDTYHHTFFEMLGNWSFGDYFKKEAIEWSWELLTEVWKFPPERLYATVYKPGEGEPANFDQEAHDIWTRIFEKAGLDPKIHLVNGDKKDNFWMMGETGPCGPCSELHIDLTPEGNSQGSLVNADSHLCIEIWNLVFIQFNADREGNFTPLAAQHVDTGMGFERVAAVIQSTNGFTDFSRPTSNYDTDVFSPIFEKVQELSGKSYQSTLPPDGKTTNDQEEIDIAFRVIGDHLRALCFSIADGILPGNGDRNYVLRRILRRGIRYGRTLGFEKPFFHLLAPTLIQQMGDFFPELKKRKELIIKTLLSEENSFNKTLDRGIDLFTREVSDLKTGEQLSGSFAFKL
;
A
#
# COMPACT_ATOMS: atom_id res chain seq x y z
N MET A 1 3.34 8.18 -18.03
CA MET A 1 4.59 8.05 -17.25
C MET A 1 4.71 6.61 -16.79
N ARG A 2 5.86 5.97 -16.98
CA ARG A 2 6.14 4.61 -16.48
C ARG A 2 6.42 4.63 -14.98
N SER A 3 6.23 3.51 -14.29
CA SER A 3 6.41 3.41 -12.84
C SER A 3 7.82 3.83 -12.38
N MET A 4 8.87 3.46 -13.13
CA MET A 4 10.24 3.89 -12.84
C MET A 4 10.42 5.41 -12.92
N GLU A 5 9.78 6.07 -13.90
CA GLU A 5 9.83 7.52 -14.07
C GLU A 5 9.04 8.25 -12.96
N ILE A 6 7.92 7.67 -12.51
CA ILE A 6 7.13 8.18 -11.37
C ILE A 6 8.00 8.19 -10.11
N ARG A 7 8.64 7.05 -9.79
CA ARG A 7 9.53 6.94 -8.62
C ARG A 7 10.68 7.94 -8.70
N GLN A 8 11.38 8.01 -9.83
CA GLN A 8 12.53 8.89 -9.96
C GLN A 8 12.13 10.37 -9.91
N SER A 9 11.04 10.76 -10.58
CA SER A 9 10.57 12.14 -10.57
C SER A 9 10.09 12.62 -9.19
N PHE A 10 9.52 11.72 -8.37
CA PHE A 10 9.22 12.02 -6.96
C PHE A 10 10.50 12.35 -6.17
N LEU A 11 11.51 11.49 -6.27
CA LEU A 11 12.78 11.68 -5.56
C LEU A 11 13.52 12.92 -6.05
N ASP A 12 13.57 13.15 -7.36
CA ASP A 12 14.20 14.33 -7.96
C ASP A 12 13.49 15.63 -7.52
N PHE A 13 12.16 15.60 -7.43
CA PHE A 13 11.38 16.74 -6.95
C PHE A 13 11.78 17.11 -5.52
N PHE A 14 11.81 16.15 -4.59
CA PHE A 14 12.16 16.43 -3.19
C PHE A 14 13.65 16.70 -2.98
N LEU A 15 14.53 16.11 -3.79
CA LEU A 15 15.95 16.48 -3.84
C LEU A 15 16.11 17.97 -4.21
N ASN A 16 15.34 18.46 -5.19
CA ASN A 16 15.33 19.88 -5.55
C ASN A 16 14.78 20.78 -4.43
N LYS A 17 13.89 20.27 -3.57
CA LYS A 17 13.44 20.92 -2.33
C LYS A 17 14.39 20.72 -1.13
N LYS A 18 15.62 20.23 -1.38
CA LYS A 18 16.69 20.02 -0.39
C LYS A 18 16.43 18.92 0.63
N HIS A 19 15.66 17.90 0.26
CA HIS A 19 15.57 16.67 1.05
C HIS A 19 16.77 15.78 0.76
N GLU A 20 17.32 15.15 1.79
CA GLU A 20 18.26 14.05 1.60
C GLU A 20 17.51 12.84 1.04
N ILE A 21 18.00 12.25 -0.05
CA ILE A 21 17.42 11.02 -0.60
C ILE A 21 18.04 9.83 0.12
N VAL A 22 17.22 9.17 0.94
CA VAL A 22 17.67 8.04 1.76
C VAL A 22 17.18 6.71 1.20
N THR A 23 17.85 5.63 1.59
CA THR A 23 17.45 4.29 1.19
C THR A 23 16.27 3.81 2.03
N SER A 24 15.35 3.08 1.40
CA SER A 24 14.30 2.37 2.13
C SER A 24 14.88 1.49 3.24
N ALA A 25 14.30 1.59 4.42
CA ALA A 25 14.60 0.70 5.53
C ALA A 25 14.18 -0.76 5.22
N PRO A 26 14.81 -1.76 5.85
CA PRO A 26 14.38 -3.15 5.73
C PRO A 26 12.92 -3.34 6.16
N LEU A 27 12.27 -4.36 5.61
CA LEU A 27 10.96 -4.84 6.07
C LEU A 27 11.00 -5.40 7.50
N LEU A 28 12.20 -5.65 8.02
CA LEU A 28 12.45 -6.03 9.40
C LEU A 28 12.63 -4.76 10.25
N PRO A 29 11.62 -4.31 11.00
CA PRO A 29 11.72 -3.09 11.78
C PRO A 29 12.61 -3.32 13.01
N GLU A 30 13.32 -2.26 13.43
CA GLU A 30 14.03 -2.26 14.71
C GLU A 30 13.07 -2.12 15.90
N SER A 31 11.90 -1.51 15.67
CA SER A 31 10.85 -1.32 16.68
C SER A 31 10.24 -2.66 17.13
N PRO A 32 10.25 -2.98 18.44
CA PRO A 32 9.82 -4.30 18.94
C PRO A 32 8.32 -4.56 18.78
N ASN A 33 7.50 -3.51 18.62
CA ASN A 33 6.04 -3.62 18.52
C ASN A 33 5.54 -3.72 17.07
N LEU A 34 6.42 -3.71 16.06
CA LEU A 34 6.05 -3.81 14.65
C LEU A 34 6.45 -5.19 14.10
N LEU A 35 5.50 -5.83 13.41
CA LEU A 35 5.73 -7.12 12.76
C LEU A 35 6.57 -6.97 11.48
N PHE A 36 6.21 -5.95 10.69
CA PHE A 36 6.90 -5.51 9.48
C PHE A 36 6.89 -3.97 9.43
N THR A 37 7.83 -3.39 8.69
CA THR A 37 7.77 -1.98 8.30
C THR A 37 6.50 -1.74 7.49
N ASN A 38 5.62 -0.85 7.97
CA ASN A 38 4.29 -0.60 7.42
C ASN A 38 4.10 0.82 6.86
N ALA A 39 5.07 1.71 7.11
CA ALA A 39 5.12 3.08 6.63
C ALA A 39 6.56 3.59 6.51
N GLY A 40 6.80 4.58 5.65
CA GLY A 40 8.11 5.25 5.48
C GLY A 40 8.65 5.85 6.77
N MET A 41 7.76 6.37 7.62
CA MET A 41 8.10 7.02 8.88
C MET A 41 8.76 6.11 9.92
N ASN A 42 8.64 4.78 9.81
CA ASN A 42 9.06 3.86 10.87
C ASN A 42 10.55 3.99 11.22
N GLN A 43 11.41 4.23 10.22
CA GLN A 43 12.86 4.41 10.43
C GLN A 43 13.23 5.76 11.07
N PHE A 44 12.30 6.73 11.07
CA PHE A 44 12.53 8.08 11.59
C PHE A 44 11.86 8.33 12.95
N VAL A 45 11.20 7.33 13.53
CA VAL A 45 10.56 7.43 14.86
C VAL A 45 11.51 8.02 15.92
N PRO A 46 12.78 7.59 16.04
CA PRO A 46 13.71 8.19 17.01
C PRO A 46 13.95 9.70 16.81
N PHE A 47 13.82 10.20 15.58
CA PHE A 47 13.99 11.63 15.28
C PHE A 47 12.74 12.43 15.65
N PHE A 48 11.55 11.89 15.42
CA PHE A 48 10.29 12.53 15.85
C PHE A 48 10.15 12.61 17.36
N LEU A 49 10.60 11.58 18.07
CA LEU A 49 10.55 11.55 19.54
C LEU A 49 11.64 12.41 20.19
N GLY A 50 12.65 12.84 19.42
CA GLY A 50 13.81 13.56 19.95
C GLY A 50 14.82 12.66 20.69
N ASP A 51 14.68 11.34 20.58
CA ASP A 51 15.61 10.36 21.16
C ASP A 51 16.97 10.39 20.46
N GLN A 52 16.97 10.72 19.16
CA GLN A 52 18.17 10.90 18.35
C GLN A 52 18.07 12.19 17.55
N GLN A 53 19.21 12.86 17.36
CA GLN A 53 19.29 14.02 16.47
C GLN A 53 19.22 13.54 15.01
N ALA A 54 18.31 14.11 14.23
CA ALA A 54 18.23 13.83 12.80
C ALA A 54 19.54 14.28 12.10
N PRO A 55 20.17 13.44 11.26
CA PRO A 55 21.41 13.78 10.57
C PRO A 55 21.19 14.83 9.45
N PHE A 56 19.95 15.00 9.02
CA PHE A 56 19.49 15.98 8.06
C PHE A 56 18.15 16.56 8.55
N PRO A 57 17.81 17.81 8.21
CA PRO A 57 16.55 18.41 8.63
C PRO A 57 15.34 17.92 7.80
N ARG A 58 15.60 17.31 6.63
CA ARG A 58 14.58 16.85 5.68
C ARG A 58 15.04 15.59 4.95
N ALA A 59 14.15 14.66 4.69
CA ALA A 59 14.44 13.43 3.94
C ALA A 59 13.33 13.03 2.98
N SER A 60 13.65 12.24 1.96
CA SER A 60 12.66 11.62 1.09
C SER A 60 13.13 10.26 0.60
N ASP A 61 12.20 9.32 0.43
CA ASP A 61 12.48 7.98 -0.08
C ASP A 61 11.27 7.36 -0.78
N THR A 62 11.44 6.11 -1.18
CA THR A 62 10.34 5.19 -1.48
C THR A 62 10.50 3.95 -0.61
N GLN A 63 9.66 3.83 0.42
CA GLN A 63 9.74 2.78 1.42
C GLN A 63 9.01 1.52 0.98
N LYS A 64 9.67 0.37 1.09
CA LYS A 64 9.05 -0.96 1.06
C LYS A 64 8.16 -1.17 2.28
N CYS A 65 6.87 -1.43 2.08
CA CYS A 65 5.91 -1.64 3.17
C CYS A 65 5.26 -3.01 3.06
N ILE A 66 4.98 -3.65 4.21
CA ILE A 66 4.10 -4.81 4.31
C ILE A 66 2.94 -4.53 5.28
N ARG A 67 1.71 -4.74 4.81
CA ARG A 67 0.48 -4.68 5.61
C ARG A 67 -0.23 -6.04 5.62
N ALA A 68 0.35 -6.96 6.40
CA ALA A 68 -0.10 -8.36 6.48
C ALA A 68 -0.37 -8.83 7.92
N GLY A 69 -0.58 -7.89 8.85
CA GLY A 69 -0.81 -8.17 10.26
C GLY A 69 -0.71 -6.93 11.15
N GLY A 70 -1.19 -7.04 12.39
CA GLY A 70 -1.27 -5.90 13.32
C GLY A 70 -2.42 -4.96 12.98
N LYS A 71 -2.22 -3.66 13.25
CA LYS A 71 -3.23 -2.60 13.06
C LYS A 71 -3.63 -2.39 11.59
N HIS A 72 -2.68 -2.54 10.67
CA HIS A 72 -2.90 -2.39 9.23
C HIS A 72 -2.70 -3.75 8.55
N ASN A 73 -3.78 -4.36 8.10
CA ASN A 73 -3.76 -5.70 7.52
C ASN A 73 -4.73 -5.79 6.34
N ASP A 74 -4.17 -5.74 5.14
CA ASP A 74 -4.93 -5.68 3.89
C ASP A 74 -4.97 -7.06 3.19
N LEU A 75 -4.42 -8.10 3.84
CA LEU A 75 -4.18 -9.43 3.25
C LEU A 75 -5.45 -10.13 2.75
N GLU A 76 -6.61 -9.84 3.34
CA GLU A 76 -7.87 -10.46 2.92
C GLU A 76 -8.47 -9.80 1.67
N ASP A 77 -8.18 -8.52 1.46
CA ASP A 77 -8.70 -7.73 0.32
C ASP A 77 -7.87 -7.91 -0.96
N VAL A 78 -6.61 -8.35 -0.81
CA VAL A 78 -5.69 -8.62 -1.93
C VAL A 78 -6.32 -9.53 -2.98
N GLY A 79 -6.41 -8.99 -4.20
CA GLY A 79 -6.94 -9.66 -5.38
C GLY A 79 -8.44 -9.51 -5.57
N PHE A 80 -9.19 -9.12 -4.55
CA PHE A 80 -10.64 -8.89 -4.62
C PHE A 80 -10.99 -7.45 -5.01
N ASP A 81 -10.10 -6.51 -4.72
CA ASP A 81 -10.17 -5.14 -5.24
C ASP A 81 -8.98 -4.80 -6.16
N THR A 82 -8.90 -3.53 -6.52
CA THR A 82 -7.92 -3.01 -7.48
C THR A 82 -6.77 -2.23 -6.84
N TYR A 83 -6.75 -2.04 -5.52
CA TYR A 83 -5.90 -1.03 -4.90
C TYR A 83 -5.24 -1.41 -3.57
N HIS A 84 -5.62 -2.52 -2.93
CA HIS A 84 -4.92 -3.07 -1.77
C HIS A 84 -3.88 -4.10 -2.14
N HIS A 85 -2.77 -4.08 -1.39
CA HIS A 85 -1.61 -4.96 -1.56
C HIS A 85 -1.09 -5.42 -0.19
N THR A 86 -0.53 -6.63 -0.14
CA THR A 86 0.28 -7.07 0.98
C THR A 86 1.59 -6.30 1.02
N PHE A 87 2.23 -6.12 -0.15
CA PHE A 87 3.45 -5.36 -0.33
C PHE A 87 3.21 -4.17 -1.27
N PHE A 88 3.65 -3.00 -0.86
CA PHE A 88 3.58 -1.80 -1.69
C PHE A 88 4.75 -0.87 -1.40
N GLU A 89 4.94 0.11 -2.29
CA GLU A 89 5.90 1.18 -2.08
C GLU A 89 5.19 2.44 -1.60
N MET A 90 5.71 3.06 -0.54
CA MET A 90 5.24 4.33 -0.03
C MET A 90 6.25 5.41 -0.41
N LEU A 91 5.87 6.32 -1.30
CA LEU A 91 6.64 7.53 -1.59
C LEU A 91 6.45 8.51 -0.43
N GLY A 92 7.54 8.95 0.19
CA GLY A 92 7.45 9.82 1.37
C GLY A 92 8.48 10.94 1.39
N ASN A 93 8.12 12.04 2.04
CA ASN A 93 9.02 13.12 2.41
C ASN A 93 8.76 13.52 3.88
N TRP A 94 9.83 13.88 4.57
CA TRP A 94 9.83 14.14 6.01
C TRP A 94 10.49 15.47 6.35
N SER A 95 9.94 16.12 7.37
CA SER A 95 10.53 17.30 8.02
C SER A 95 10.83 16.98 9.48
N PHE A 96 12.08 17.19 9.90
CA PHE A 96 12.54 16.98 11.27
C PHE A 96 12.71 18.34 11.97
N GLY A 97 11.60 19.01 12.32
CA GLY A 97 11.65 20.31 12.98
C GLY A 97 12.08 21.46 12.06
N ASP A 98 11.86 21.31 10.74
CA ASP A 98 12.26 22.29 9.72
C ASP A 98 11.03 23.04 9.16
N TYR A 99 10.37 22.49 8.14
CA TYR A 99 9.13 23.01 7.58
C TYR A 99 7.91 22.29 8.17
N PHE A 100 6.72 22.87 7.99
CA PHE A 100 5.49 22.28 8.52
C PHE A 100 4.36 22.28 7.48
N LYS A 101 3.13 22.64 7.85
CA LYS A 101 1.94 22.42 7.00
C LYS A 101 2.02 23.14 5.66
N LYS A 102 2.44 24.40 5.67
CA LYS A 102 2.45 25.24 4.47
C LYS A 102 3.25 24.62 3.34
N GLU A 103 4.54 24.34 3.56
CA GLU A 103 5.40 23.77 2.54
C GLU A 103 4.98 22.34 2.19
N ALA A 104 4.57 21.53 3.17
CA ALA A 104 4.09 20.17 2.92
C ALA A 104 2.91 20.15 1.94
N ILE A 105 1.92 21.01 2.18
CA ILE A 105 0.72 21.13 1.34
C ILE A 105 1.07 21.74 -0.02
N GLU A 106 1.82 22.85 -0.06
CA GLU A 106 2.19 23.54 -1.30
C GLU A 106 3.01 22.64 -2.24
N TRP A 107 3.98 21.89 -1.72
CA TRP A 107 4.81 20.98 -2.52
C TRP A 107 4.06 19.74 -2.99
N SER A 108 3.12 19.22 -2.18
CA SER A 108 2.27 18.10 -2.59
C SER A 108 1.37 18.50 -3.76
N TRP A 109 0.77 19.69 -3.69
CA TRP A 109 -0.01 20.25 -4.79
C TRP A 109 0.83 20.52 -6.05
N GLU A 110 2.03 21.09 -5.88
CA GLU A 110 2.97 21.35 -6.98
C GLU A 110 3.37 20.06 -7.69
N LEU A 111 3.74 19.00 -6.95
CA LEU A 111 4.10 17.71 -7.55
C LEU A 111 2.93 17.12 -8.34
N LEU A 112 1.74 17.06 -7.76
CA LEU A 112 0.58 16.46 -8.43
C LEU A 112 0.17 17.27 -9.68
N THR A 113 -0.01 18.57 -9.55
CA THR A 113 -0.65 19.39 -10.61
C THR A 113 0.36 20.00 -11.58
N GLU A 114 1.54 20.41 -11.13
CA GLU A 114 2.52 21.09 -11.97
C GLU A 114 3.51 20.11 -12.59
N VAL A 115 3.94 19.07 -11.87
CA VAL A 115 4.91 18.08 -12.39
C VAL A 115 4.21 16.92 -13.05
N TRP A 116 3.30 16.25 -12.35
CA TRP A 116 2.59 15.07 -12.85
C TRP A 116 1.31 15.38 -13.61
N LYS A 117 0.87 16.64 -13.64
CA LYS A 117 -0.25 17.13 -14.45
C LYS A 117 -1.58 16.48 -14.11
N PHE A 118 -1.79 16.11 -12.84
CA PHE A 118 -3.09 15.70 -12.35
C PHE A 118 -4.09 16.85 -12.60
N PRO A 119 -5.29 16.56 -13.13
CA PRO A 119 -6.33 17.56 -13.34
C PRO A 119 -6.80 18.12 -11.98
N PRO A 120 -6.57 19.42 -11.68
CA PRO A 120 -6.91 20.02 -10.39
C PRO A 120 -8.37 19.84 -9.99
N GLU A 121 -9.29 19.89 -10.95
CA GLU A 121 -10.74 19.75 -10.76
C GLU A 121 -11.18 18.36 -10.31
N ARG A 122 -10.30 17.36 -10.38
CA ARG A 122 -10.55 16.00 -9.85
C ARG A 122 -9.88 15.77 -8.50
N LEU A 123 -9.14 16.74 -7.98
CA LEU A 123 -8.45 16.62 -6.70
C LEU A 123 -9.31 17.16 -5.56
N TYR A 124 -9.30 16.45 -4.44
CA TYR A 124 -9.96 16.83 -3.19
C TYR A 124 -8.94 16.75 -2.06
N ALA A 125 -9.09 17.60 -1.05
CA ALA A 125 -8.30 17.54 0.16
C ALA A 125 -9.21 17.34 1.38
N THR A 126 -8.74 16.57 2.37
CA THR A 126 -9.39 16.45 3.66
C THR A 126 -8.61 17.18 4.75
N VAL A 127 -9.29 17.69 5.77
CA VAL A 127 -8.67 18.30 6.96
C VAL A 127 -9.31 17.80 8.24
N TYR A 128 -8.51 17.73 9.30
CA TYR A 128 -8.94 17.20 10.58
C TYR A 128 -9.99 18.09 11.26
N LYS A 129 -11.15 17.50 11.52
CA LYS A 129 -12.23 18.07 12.33
C LYS A 129 -12.54 17.15 13.50
N PRO A 130 -12.04 17.47 14.70
CA PRO A 130 -12.19 16.61 15.86
C PRO A 130 -13.64 16.52 16.35
N GLY A 131 -13.96 15.39 16.96
CA GLY A 131 -15.08 15.25 17.88
C GLY A 131 -14.80 15.85 19.27
N GLU A 132 -15.80 15.82 20.16
CA GLU A 132 -15.62 16.28 21.54
C GLU A 132 -14.65 15.36 22.31
N GLY A 133 -13.67 15.95 23.01
CA GLY A 133 -12.70 15.21 23.83
C GLY A 133 -11.54 14.56 23.04
N GLU A 134 -11.43 14.85 21.74
CA GLU A 134 -10.35 14.35 20.89
C GLU A 134 -9.04 15.15 21.04
N PRO A 135 -7.88 14.59 20.66
CA PRO A 135 -6.57 15.07 21.12
C PRO A 135 -6.10 16.40 20.51
N ALA A 136 -6.78 16.91 19.48
CA ALA A 136 -6.40 18.16 18.82
C ALA A 136 -7.65 18.96 18.42
N ASN A 137 -7.45 20.25 18.11
CA ASN A 137 -8.49 21.14 17.62
C ASN A 137 -8.69 20.98 16.10
N PHE A 138 -9.73 21.62 15.57
CA PHE A 138 -9.92 21.75 14.12
C PHE A 138 -8.65 22.32 13.47
N ASP A 139 -8.21 21.69 12.39
CA ASP A 139 -6.99 22.10 11.68
C ASP A 139 -7.24 23.31 10.78
N GLN A 140 -7.41 24.47 11.41
CA GLN A 140 -7.66 25.74 10.72
C GLN A 140 -6.50 26.13 9.80
N GLU A 141 -5.26 25.82 10.17
CA GLU A 141 -4.09 26.17 9.38
C GLU A 141 -4.08 25.41 8.03
N ALA A 142 -4.28 24.09 8.06
CA ALA A 142 -4.38 23.30 6.83
C ALA A 142 -5.58 23.72 5.99
N HIS A 143 -6.73 23.97 6.64
CA HIS A 143 -7.93 24.47 5.97
C HIS A 143 -7.68 25.78 5.21
N ASP A 144 -7.02 26.74 5.84
CA ASP A 144 -6.74 28.05 5.24
C ASP A 144 -5.69 27.98 4.11
N ILE A 145 -4.73 27.05 4.19
CA ILE A 145 -3.76 26.80 3.10
C ILE A 145 -4.49 26.19 1.91
N TRP A 146 -5.28 25.12 2.11
CA TRP A 146 -6.03 24.47 1.03
C TRP A 146 -7.05 25.40 0.37
N THR A 147 -7.77 26.19 1.17
CA THR A 147 -8.71 27.21 0.66
C THR A 147 -8.03 28.10 -0.37
N ARG A 148 -6.86 28.65 -0.03
CA ARG A 148 -6.09 29.51 -0.94
C ARG A 148 -5.59 28.78 -2.19
N ILE A 149 -5.19 27.52 -2.06
CA ILE A 149 -4.73 26.70 -3.18
C ILE A 149 -5.87 26.45 -4.18
N PHE A 150 -7.03 26.01 -3.70
CA PHE A 150 -8.19 25.76 -4.55
C PHE A 150 -8.71 27.05 -5.20
N GLU A 151 -8.81 28.15 -4.45
CA GLU A 151 -9.18 29.46 -5.01
C GLU A 151 -8.21 29.91 -6.12
N LYS A 152 -6.89 29.74 -5.91
CA LYS A 152 -5.87 30.05 -6.92
C LYS A 152 -5.98 29.17 -8.16
N ALA A 153 -6.43 27.92 -8.00
CA ALA A 153 -6.72 27.01 -9.10
C ALA A 153 -8.08 27.27 -9.77
N GLY A 154 -8.88 28.23 -9.29
CA GLY A 154 -10.21 28.54 -9.81
C GLY A 154 -11.30 27.57 -9.39
N LEU A 155 -11.08 26.84 -8.28
CA LEU A 155 -11.98 25.82 -7.74
C LEU A 155 -12.66 26.33 -6.45
N ASP A 156 -13.89 25.88 -6.18
CA ASP A 156 -14.62 26.27 -4.96
C ASP A 156 -14.14 25.40 -3.77
N PRO A 157 -13.49 25.98 -2.74
CA PRO A 157 -13.07 25.23 -1.56
C PRO A 157 -14.23 24.51 -0.85
N LYS A 158 -15.46 25.01 -0.95
CA LYS A 158 -16.63 24.34 -0.34
C LYS A 158 -16.95 22.97 -0.94
N ILE A 159 -16.45 22.70 -2.14
CA ILE A 159 -16.61 21.44 -2.85
C ILE A 159 -15.36 20.57 -2.68
N HIS A 160 -14.17 21.18 -2.80
CA HIS A 160 -12.90 20.45 -2.86
C HIS A 160 -12.24 20.20 -1.50
N LEU A 161 -12.65 20.91 -0.46
CA LEU A 161 -12.12 20.77 0.90
C LEU A 161 -13.16 20.12 1.82
N VAL A 162 -12.90 18.87 2.19
CA VAL A 162 -13.80 18.05 3.00
C VAL A 162 -13.26 17.96 4.44
N ASN A 163 -14.15 17.98 5.43
CA ASN A 163 -13.74 17.74 6.81
C ASN A 163 -13.78 16.24 7.09
N GLY A 164 -12.70 15.66 7.60
CA GLY A 164 -12.70 14.29 8.13
C GLY A 164 -12.48 14.25 9.62
N ASP A 165 -12.94 13.17 10.25
CA ASP A 165 -12.89 12.98 11.69
C ASP A 165 -11.55 12.36 12.14
N LYS A 166 -11.49 11.82 13.36
CA LYS A 166 -10.28 11.16 13.88
C LYS A 166 -9.96 9.84 13.21
N LYS A 167 -10.94 9.13 12.66
CA LYS A 167 -10.70 7.87 11.97
C LYS A 167 -9.84 8.12 10.73
N ASP A 168 -10.17 9.18 9.98
CA ASP A 168 -9.54 9.45 8.70
C ASP A 168 -8.41 10.47 8.81
N ASN A 169 -8.60 11.57 9.56
CA ASN A 169 -7.68 12.71 9.57
C ASN A 169 -6.85 12.85 10.87
N PHE A 170 -6.70 11.76 11.64
CA PHE A 170 -5.74 11.70 12.73
C PHE A 170 -4.91 10.41 12.64
N TRP A 171 -3.67 10.55 12.19
CA TRP A 171 -2.83 9.40 11.89
C TRP A 171 -1.99 8.96 13.09
N MET A 172 -1.88 7.65 13.29
CA MET A 172 -1.06 7.02 14.33
C MET A 172 -0.39 5.75 13.80
N MET A 173 0.93 5.64 13.97
CA MET A 173 1.74 4.48 13.55
C MET A 173 1.23 3.14 14.10
N GLY A 174 0.76 3.14 15.34
CA GLY A 174 0.27 1.98 16.06
C GLY A 174 -0.67 2.40 17.19
N GLU A 175 -0.67 1.64 18.28
CA GLU A 175 -1.32 2.03 19.55
C GLU A 175 -0.52 3.09 20.30
N THR A 176 0.79 3.17 20.06
CA THR A 176 1.73 4.12 20.68
C THR A 176 2.66 4.72 19.63
N GLY A 177 3.32 5.83 19.98
CA GLY A 177 4.34 6.47 19.15
C GLY A 177 3.91 7.82 18.54
N PRO A 178 4.74 8.39 17.66
CA PRO A 178 4.48 9.68 17.01
C PRO A 178 3.15 9.67 16.24
N CYS A 179 2.38 10.75 16.38
CA CYS A 179 1.07 10.92 15.77
C CYS A 179 0.67 12.38 15.63
N GLY A 180 -0.42 12.63 14.90
CA GLY A 180 -1.01 13.95 14.81
C GLY A 180 -2.13 14.05 13.78
N PRO A 181 -2.78 15.23 13.69
CA PRO A 181 -3.70 15.55 12.62
C PRO A 181 -3.04 15.37 11.26
N CYS A 182 -3.80 14.97 10.25
CA CYS A 182 -3.30 14.85 8.90
C CYS A 182 -4.27 15.44 7.88
N SER A 183 -3.76 15.68 6.68
CA SER A 183 -4.54 16.11 5.53
C SER A 183 -4.28 15.17 4.37
N GLU A 184 -5.33 14.64 3.76
CA GLU A 184 -5.19 13.67 2.68
C GLU A 184 -5.60 14.28 1.35
N LEU A 185 -4.91 13.89 0.30
CA LEU A 185 -5.25 14.18 -1.09
C LEU A 185 -5.95 12.99 -1.70
N HIS A 186 -7.08 13.26 -2.34
CA HIS A 186 -7.95 12.28 -2.99
C HIS A 186 -8.12 12.64 -4.46
N ILE A 187 -8.38 11.64 -5.30
CA ILE A 187 -8.68 11.84 -6.73
C ILE A 187 -10.01 11.19 -7.12
N ASP A 188 -10.84 11.95 -7.82
CA ASP A 188 -12.08 11.48 -8.44
C ASP A 188 -11.82 10.80 -9.79
N LEU A 189 -12.07 9.50 -9.79
CA LEU A 189 -11.91 8.57 -10.91
C LEU A 189 -13.24 8.21 -11.56
N THR A 190 -14.34 8.88 -11.19
CA THR A 190 -15.61 8.73 -11.91
C THR A 190 -15.43 9.16 -13.38
N PRO A 191 -16.15 8.55 -14.33
CA PRO A 191 -16.03 8.91 -15.74
C PRO A 191 -16.20 10.40 -15.99
N GLU A 192 -17.21 11.01 -15.36
CA GLU A 192 -17.54 12.43 -15.49
C GLU A 192 -16.66 13.35 -14.63
N GLY A 193 -16.00 12.84 -13.57
CA GLY A 193 -15.18 13.65 -12.66
C GLY A 193 -15.96 14.68 -11.88
N ASN A 194 -17.21 14.34 -11.53
CA ASN A 194 -18.16 15.28 -10.96
C ASN A 194 -18.78 14.77 -9.66
N SER A 195 -18.06 13.95 -8.89
CA SER A 195 -18.53 13.45 -7.60
C SER A 195 -18.88 14.57 -6.61
N GLN A 196 -18.42 15.81 -6.85
CA GLN A 196 -18.62 16.97 -5.97
C GLN A 196 -18.13 16.69 -4.53
N GLY A 197 -17.10 15.85 -4.39
CA GLY A 197 -16.52 15.47 -3.10
C GLY A 197 -17.33 14.43 -2.32
N SER A 198 -18.49 14.00 -2.83
CA SER A 198 -19.37 13.05 -2.11
C SER A 198 -18.79 11.65 -1.93
N LEU A 199 -17.74 11.30 -2.70
CA LEU A 199 -17.08 10.00 -2.63
C LEU A 199 -15.78 10.03 -1.79
N VAL A 200 -15.34 11.19 -1.33
CA VAL A 200 -14.15 11.32 -0.47
C VAL A 200 -14.41 10.60 0.86
N ASN A 201 -13.50 9.71 1.27
CA ASN A 201 -13.64 8.83 2.45
C ASN A 201 -14.93 7.98 2.48
N ALA A 202 -15.53 7.71 1.33
CA ALA A 202 -16.76 6.91 1.22
C ALA A 202 -16.49 5.43 0.85
N ASP A 203 -15.28 4.93 1.10
CA ASP A 203 -14.85 3.56 0.77
C ASP A 203 -15.12 3.17 -0.71
N SER A 204 -14.95 4.13 -1.63
CA SER A 204 -15.25 3.96 -3.06
C SER A 204 -13.98 3.87 -3.90
N HIS A 205 -13.86 2.83 -4.72
CA HIS A 205 -12.77 2.71 -5.70
C HIS A 205 -12.81 3.80 -6.80
N LEU A 206 -13.91 4.55 -6.90
CA LEU A 206 -14.06 5.69 -7.81
C LEU A 206 -13.55 7.01 -7.22
N CYS A 207 -13.17 7.04 -5.94
CA CYS A 207 -12.49 8.18 -5.33
C CYS A 207 -11.49 7.66 -4.30
N ILE A 208 -10.21 7.66 -4.64
CA ILE A 208 -9.18 7.04 -3.80
C ILE A 208 -8.26 8.09 -3.17
N GLU A 209 -7.86 7.82 -1.95
CA GLU A 209 -6.75 8.51 -1.28
C GLU A 209 -5.45 8.20 -2.03
N ILE A 210 -4.71 9.23 -2.43
CA ILE A 210 -3.41 9.09 -3.10
C ILE A 210 -2.24 9.46 -2.20
N TRP A 211 -2.42 10.44 -1.30
CA TRP A 211 -1.32 10.96 -0.48
C TRP A 211 -1.81 11.48 0.87
N ASN A 212 -1.28 10.97 1.97
CA ASN A 212 -1.52 11.46 3.31
C ASN A 212 -0.38 12.36 3.80
N LEU A 213 -0.70 13.54 4.33
CA LEU A 213 0.22 14.53 4.90
C LEU A 213 -0.02 14.62 6.41
N VAL A 214 0.76 13.87 7.19
CA VAL A 214 0.68 13.82 8.65
C VAL A 214 1.50 14.94 9.27
N PHE A 215 0.83 15.73 10.10
CA PHE A 215 1.42 16.81 10.87
C PHE A 215 1.74 16.27 12.27
N ILE A 216 2.89 15.63 12.41
CA ILE A 216 3.32 14.98 13.65
C ILE A 216 3.53 16.03 14.74
N GLN A 217 2.76 15.90 15.82
CA GLN A 217 2.68 16.87 16.92
C GLN A 217 2.67 16.21 18.30
N PHE A 218 2.31 14.93 18.39
CA PHE A 218 2.10 14.22 19.64
C PHE A 218 2.84 12.88 19.66
N ASN A 219 3.06 12.37 20.86
CA ASN A 219 3.39 10.98 21.12
C ASN A 219 2.24 10.32 21.91
N ALA A 220 1.70 9.24 21.39
CA ALA A 220 0.68 8.44 22.07
C ALA A 220 1.31 7.40 23.00
N ASP A 221 0.80 7.29 24.23
CA ASP A 221 1.18 6.25 25.19
C ASP A 221 0.16 5.10 25.25
N ARG A 222 0.44 4.08 26.08
CA ARG A 222 -0.42 2.88 26.17
C ARG A 222 -1.71 3.14 26.93
N GLU A 223 -1.73 4.19 27.74
CA GLU A 223 -2.86 4.66 28.52
C GLU A 223 -3.84 5.49 27.67
N GLY A 224 -3.46 5.81 26.42
CA GLY A 224 -4.27 6.56 25.47
C GLY A 224 -4.11 8.08 25.60
N ASN A 225 -3.07 8.55 26.31
CA ASN A 225 -2.76 9.97 26.39
C ASN A 225 -1.91 10.42 25.19
N PHE A 226 -2.04 11.70 24.83
CA PHE A 226 -1.31 12.34 23.74
C PHE A 226 -0.43 13.44 24.31
N THR A 227 0.88 13.20 24.38
CA THR A 227 1.84 14.17 24.90
C THR A 227 2.44 14.99 23.76
N PRO A 228 2.44 16.33 23.80
CA PRO A 228 3.07 17.15 22.77
C PRO A 228 4.57 16.84 22.61
N LEU A 229 5.03 16.77 21.36
CA LEU A 229 6.45 16.62 21.03
C LEU A 229 7.22 17.93 21.21
N ALA A 230 8.54 17.84 21.35
CA ALA A 230 9.43 19.00 21.52
C ALA A 230 9.49 19.89 20.26
N ALA A 231 9.26 19.31 19.08
CA ALA A 231 9.17 19.99 17.81
C ALA A 231 8.00 19.45 16.99
N GLN A 232 7.57 20.22 15.99
CA GLN A 232 6.57 19.78 15.02
C GLN A 232 7.29 19.21 13.80
N HIS A 233 6.72 18.15 13.24
CA HIS A 233 7.34 17.37 12.17
C HIS A 233 6.35 17.10 11.05
N VAL A 234 6.85 16.78 9.87
CA VAL A 234 6.01 16.33 8.75
C VAL A 234 6.38 14.90 8.42
N ASP A 235 5.37 14.07 8.25
CA ASP A 235 5.45 12.74 7.69
C ASP A 235 4.43 12.63 6.56
N THR A 236 4.85 12.25 5.36
CA THR A 236 3.92 12.02 4.26
C THR A 236 4.05 10.61 3.72
N GLY A 237 2.95 10.03 3.27
CA GLY A 237 2.95 8.75 2.57
C GLY A 237 2.00 8.75 1.38
N MET A 238 2.54 8.46 0.19
CA MET A 238 1.80 8.31 -1.06
C MET A 238 1.96 6.89 -1.60
N GLY A 239 0.85 6.25 -1.95
CA GLY A 239 0.86 4.91 -2.53
C GLY A 239 1.42 4.94 -3.95
N PHE A 240 2.63 4.42 -4.15
CA PHE A 240 3.30 4.42 -5.45
C PHE A 240 2.46 3.74 -6.54
N GLU A 241 1.90 2.58 -6.24
CA GLU A 241 1.07 1.80 -7.14
C GLU A 241 -0.22 2.54 -7.49
N ARG A 242 -0.81 3.27 -6.54
CA ARG A 242 -2.01 4.08 -6.78
C ARG A 242 -1.73 5.20 -7.78
N VAL A 243 -0.61 5.91 -7.61
CA VAL A 243 -0.19 6.95 -8.56
C VAL A 243 0.07 6.36 -9.94
N ALA A 244 0.77 5.23 -10.02
CA ALA A 244 1.01 4.53 -11.28
C ALA A 244 -0.30 4.12 -11.96
N ALA A 245 -1.25 3.58 -11.20
CA ALA A 245 -2.57 3.19 -11.69
C ALA A 245 -3.32 4.38 -12.26
N VAL A 246 -3.43 5.46 -11.48
CA VAL A 246 -4.13 6.67 -11.90
C VAL A 246 -3.55 7.19 -13.21
N ILE A 247 -2.22 7.32 -13.32
CA ILE A 247 -1.60 7.85 -14.54
C ILE A 247 -1.76 6.88 -15.73
N GLN A 248 -1.56 5.58 -15.52
CA GLN A 248 -1.50 4.61 -16.63
C GLN A 248 -2.87 4.12 -17.06
N SER A 249 -3.74 3.75 -16.11
CA SER A 249 -5.10 3.28 -16.40
C SER A 249 -5.96 4.39 -17.02
N THR A 250 -5.70 5.66 -16.70
CA THR A 250 -6.42 6.80 -17.32
C THR A 250 -5.79 7.30 -18.62
N ASN A 251 -4.78 6.59 -19.14
CA ASN A 251 -4.00 7.00 -20.31
C ASN A 251 -3.51 8.46 -20.20
N GLY A 252 -2.90 8.81 -19.05
CA GLY A 252 -2.45 10.16 -18.76
C GLY A 252 -3.59 11.17 -18.61
N PHE A 253 -4.62 10.80 -17.85
CA PHE A 253 -5.80 11.62 -17.54
C PHE A 253 -6.70 11.94 -18.75
N THR A 254 -6.63 11.12 -19.80
CA THR A 254 -7.44 11.32 -21.02
C THR A 254 -8.66 10.41 -21.09
N ASP A 255 -8.71 9.34 -20.31
CA ASP A 255 -9.80 8.38 -20.29
C ASP A 255 -10.09 7.90 -18.86
N PHE A 256 -11.22 8.30 -18.28
CA PHE A 256 -11.68 7.82 -16.97
C PHE A 256 -12.83 6.79 -17.09
N SER A 257 -13.09 6.27 -18.30
CA SER A 257 -14.20 5.36 -18.55
C SER A 257 -13.97 3.95 -18.01
N ARG A 258 -12.71 3.60 -17.70
CA ARG A 258 -12.32 2.29 -17.19
C ARG A 258 -11.99 2.38 -15.70
N PRO A 259 -12.36 1.36 -14.90
CA PRO A 259 -11.92 1.27 -13.53
C PRO A 259 -10.40 1.34 -13.44
N THR A 260 -9.90 2.17 -12.53
CA THR A 260 -8.46 2.26 -12.26
C THR A 260 -8.02 1.05 -11.44
N SER A 261 -6.87 0.48 -11.79
CA SER A 261 -6.33 -0.67 -11.10
C SER A 261 -4.82 -0.63 -10.99
N ASN A 262 -4.33 -0.82 -9.77
CA ASN A 262 -2.90 -0.96 -9.48
C ASN A 262 -2.29 -2.11 -10.28
N TYR A 263 -3.08 -3.14 -10.54
CA TYR A 263 -2.66 -4.34 -11.27
C TYR A 263 -2.61 -4.14 -12.79
N ASP A 264 -3.19 -3.04 -13.32
CA ASP A 264 -3.19 -2.68 -14.74
C ASP A 264 -2.03 -1.73 -15.10
N THR A 265 -0.89 -1.91 -14.45
CA THR A 265 0.28 -1.03 -14.60
C THR A 265 1.53 -1.82 -14.96
N ASP A 266 2.56 -1.12 -15.43
CA ASP A 266 3.90 -1.68 -15.64
C ASP A 266 4.61 -2.09 -14.33
N VAL A 267 3.98 -1.91 -13.17
CA VAL A 267 4.40 -2.52 -11.89
C VAL A 267 4.08 -4.02 -11.86
N PHE A 268 2.95 -4.44 -12.43
CA PHE A 268 2.51 -5.84 -12.39
C PHE A 268 2.55 -6.55 -13.75
N SER A 269 2.45 -5.81 -14.86
CA SER A 269 2.35 -6.39 -16.19
C SER A 269 3.48 -7.38 -16.54
N PRO A 270 4.77 -7.15 -16.19
CA PRO A 270 5.82 -8.11 -16.51
C PRO A 270 5.65 -9.45 -15.76
N ILE A 271 5.17 -9.40 -14.51
CA ILE A 271 4.88 -10.59 -13.71
C ILE A 271 3.70 -11.33 -14.32
N PHE A 272 2.63 -10.62 -14.67
CA PHE A 272 1.44 -11.21 -15.28
C PHE A 272 1.75 -11.85 -16.62
N GLU A 273 2.50 -11.20 -17.49
CA GLU A 273 2.99 -11.79 -18.75
C GLU A 273 3.72 -13.12 -18.50
N LYS A 274 4.56 -13.18 -17.46
CA LYS A 274 5.24 -14.43 -17.09
C LYS A 274 4.28 -15.50 -16.55
N VAL A 275 3.28 -15.12 -15.77
CA VAL A 275 2.23 -16.03 -15.30
C VAL A 275 1.40 -16.56 -16.48
N GLN A 276 1.06 -15.71 -17.46
CA GLN A 276 0.38 -16.12 -18.69
C GLN A 276 1.21 -17.12 -19.48
N GLU A 277 2.50 -16.86 -19.67
CA GLU A 277 3.43 -17.77 -20.36
C GLU A 277 3.45 -19.16 -19.71
N LEU A 278 3.49 -19.21 -18.37
CA LEU A 278 3.61 -20.46 -17.62
C LEU A 278 2.29 -21.22 -17.46
N SER A 279 1.15 -20.51 -17.37
CA SER A 279 -0.17 -21.12 -17.11
C SER A 279 -1.01 -21.33 -18.37
N GLY A 280 -0.76 -20.58 -19.44
CA GLY A 280 -1.65 -20.51 -20.61
C GLY A 280 -2.98 -19.78 -20.35
N LYS A 281 -3.19 -19.21 -19.16
CA LYS A 281 -4.36 -18.38 -18.82
C LYS A 281 -4.08 -16.91 -19.17
N SER A 282 -5.13 -16.10 -19.31
CA SER A 282 -5.01 -14.68 -19.64
C SER A 282 -5.67 -13.80 -18.58
N TYR A 283 -4.97 -12.73 -18.21
CA TYR A 283 -5.50 -11.70 -17.32
C TYR A 283 -6.39 -10.71 -18.11
N GLN A 284 -7.62 -10.49 -17.64
CA GLN A 284 -8.60 -9.61 -18.29
C GLN A 284 -9.10 -8.47 -17.39
N SER A 285 -8.52 -8.31 -16.20
CA SER A 285 -8.87 -7.26 -15.23
C SER A 285 -10.36 -7.24 -14.84
N THR A 286 -11.00 -8.41 -14.79
CA THR A 286 -12.34 -8.57 -14.23
C THR A 286 -12.33 -8.55 -12.71
N LEU A 287 -13.43 -8.07 -12.12
CA LEU A 287 -13.63 -7.97 -10.67
C LEU A 287 -14.92 -8.68 -10.25
N PRO A 288 -14.91 -9.38 -9.11
CA PRO A 288 -16.10 -10.02 -8.59
C PRO A 288 -17.11 -8.97 -8.07
N PRO A 289 -18.39 -8.99 -8.49
CA PRO A 289 -19.41 -8.17 -7.87
C PRO A 289 -19.61 -8.62 -6.41
N ASP A 290 -19.50 -7.68 -5.47
CA ASP A 290 -19.61 -7.92 -4.02
C ASP A 290 -18.57 -8.89 -3.42
N GLY A 291 -17.38 -8.97 -4.03
CA GLY A 291 -16.27 -9.79 -3.51
C GLY A 291 -16.47 -11.29 -3.70
N LYS A 292 -17.51 -11.72 -4.44
CA LYS A 292 -17.77 -13.13 -4.75
C LYS A 292 -17.65 -13.38 -6.25
N THR A 293 -16.87 -14.39 -6.60
CA THR A 293 -16.71 -14.78 -8.00
C THR A 293 -18.00 -15.37 -8.54
N THR A 294 -18.32 -14.99 -9.76
CA THR A 294 -19.51 -15.42 -10.51
C THR A 294 -19.16 -16.22 -11.76
N ASN A 295 -17.89 -16.18 -12.19
CA ASN A 295 -17.40 -16.88 -13.36
C ASN A 295 -15.89 -17.21 -13.25
N ASP A 296 -15.43 -18.13 -14.10
CA ASP A 296 -14.05 -18.60 -14.14
C ASP A 296 -13.02 -17.49 -14.42
N GLN A 297 -13.39 -16.47 -15.21
CA GLN A 297 -12.46 -15.40 -15.56
C GLN A 297 -12.14 -14.50 -14.36
N GLU A 298 -13.12 -14.24 -13.50
CA GLU A 298 -12.91 -13.53 -12.23
C GLU A 298 -11.98 -14.33 -11.30
N GLU A 299 -12.13 -15.65 -11.23
CA GLU A 299 -11.22 -16.50 -10.44
C GLU A 299 -9.79 -16.47 -10.98
N ILE A 300 -9.64 -16.51 -12.31
CA ILE A 300 -8.34 -16.35 -12.97
C ILE A 300 -7.73 -15.00 -12.62
N ASP A 301 -8.47 -13.91 -12.78
CA ASP A 301 -7.93 -12.56 -12.56
C ASP A 301 -7.57 -12.31 -11.09
N ILE A 302 -8.36 -12.84 -10.14
CA ILE A 302 -7.99 -12.83 -8.72
C ILE A 302 -6.69 -13.60 -8.50
N ALA A 303 -6.53 -14.79 -9.10
CA ALA A 303 -5.33 -15.58 -8.94
C ALA A 303 -4.08 -14.86 -9.49
N PHE A 304 -4.19 -14.17 -10.63
CA PHE A 304 -3.13 -13.32 -11.16
C PHE A 304 -2.73 -12.22 -10.15
N ARG A 305 -3.72 -11.45 -9.65
CA ARG A 305 -3.49 -10.37 -8.68
C ARG A 305 -2.83 -10.88 -7.40
N VAL A 306 -3.36 -11.95 -6.80
CA VAL A 306 -2.82 -12.56 -5.57
C VAL A 306 -1.39 -13.07 -5.78
N ILE A 307 -1.11 -13.77 -6.89
CA ILE A 307 0.24 -14.30 -7.17
C ILE A 307 1.24 -13.15 -7.36
N GLY A 308 0.86 -12.10 -8.10
CA GLY A 308 1.72 -10.95 -8.33
C GLY A 308 2.08 -10.21 -7.04
N ASP A 309 1.07 -9.89 -6.22
CA ASP A 309 1.27 -9.25 -4.92
C ASP A 309 2.13 -10.12 -3.98
N HIS A 310 1.76 -11.38 -3.81
CA HIS A 310 2.46 -12.28 -2.89
C HIS A 310 3.90 -12.55 -3.33
N LEU A 311 4.18 -12.63 -4.63
CA LEU A 311 5.55 -12.73 -5.14
C LEU A 311 6.40 -11.54 -4.69
N ARG A 312 5.87 -10.31 -4.78
CA ARG A 312 6.56 -9.09 -4.32
C ARG A 312 6.84 -9.18 -2.83
N ALA A 313 5.82 -9.42 -2.01
CA ALA A 313 5.96 -9.52 -0.55
C ALA A 313 7.02 -10.56 -0.14
N LEU A 314 7.00 -11.74 -0.76
CA LEU A 314 7.93 -12.82 -0.44
C LEU A 314 9.36 -12.52 -0.88
N CYS A 315 9.57 -12.03 -2.11
CA CYS A 315 10.90 -11.76 -2.62
C CYS A 315 11.61 -10.66 -1.82
N PHE A 316 10.90 -9.57 -1.52
CA PHE A 316 11.45 -8.49 -0.70
C PHE A 316 11.71 -8.93 0.74
N SER A 317 10.79 -9.71 1.35
CA SER A 317 11.01 -10.22 2.70
C SER A 317 12.25 -11.12 2.79
N ILE A 318 12.43 -12.03 1.82
CA ILE A 318 13.61 -12.91 1.78
C ILE A 318 14.88 -12.10 1.51
N ALA A 319 14.80 -11.04 0.68
CA ALA A 319 15.92 -10.12 0.47
C ALA A 319 16.30 -9.35 1.74
N ASP A 320 15.33 -9.01 2.58
CA ASP A 320 15.59 -8.38 3.88
C ASP A 320 15.91 -9.40 4.99
N GLY A 321 16.03 -10.69 4.65
CA GLY A 321 16.47 -11.76 5.55
C GLY A 321 15.35 -12.42 6.36
N ILE A 322 14.08 -12.12 6.06
CA ILE A 322 12.92 -12.74 6.71
C ILE A 322 12.50 -13.96 5.89
N LEU A 323 12.60 -15.14 6.48
CA LEU A 323 12.31 -16.42 5.80
C LEU A 323 10.97 -16.99 6.27
N PRO A 324 10.19 -17.68 5.40
CA PRO A 324 9.00 -18.40 5.82
C PRO A 324 9.30 -19.44 6.92
N GLY A 325 8.38 -19.57 7.89
CA GLY A 325 8.58 -20.41 9.07
C GLY A 325 7.31 -20.62 9.89
N ASN A 326 7.44 -21.15 11.11
CA ASN A 326 6.30 -21.51 11.97
C ASN A 326 6.01 -20.50 13.11
N GLY A 327 6.83 -19.47 13.29
CA GLY A 327 6.68 -18.50 14.38
C GLY A 327 6.57 -17.07 13.87
N ASP A 328 5.76 -16.26 14.57
CA ASP A 328 5.68 -14.80 14.40
C ASP A 328 5.57 -14.36 12.92
N ARG A 329 6.37 -13.37 12.49
CA ARG A 329 6.41 -12.84 11.12
C ARG A 329 6.73 -13.90 10.07
N ASN A 330 7.55 -14.89 10.42
CA ASN A 330 7.91 -15.97 9.50
C ASN A 330 6.69 -16.82 9.16
N TYR A 331 5.74 -16.98 10.10
CA TYR A 331 4.48 -17.65 9.84
C TYR A 331 3.56 -16.84 8.92
N VAL A 332 3.58 -15.51 9.02
CA VAL A 332 2.85 -14.64 8.07
C VAL A 332 3.36 -14.86 6.65
N LEU A 333 4.68 -14.85 6.43
CA LEU A 333 5.25 -15.14 5.10
C LEU A 333 4.93 -16.55 4.61
N ARG A 334 4.93 -17.55 5.51
CA ARG A 334 4.48 -18.90 5.16
C ARG A 334 3.02 -18.92 4.71
N ARG A 335 2.13 -18.18 5.38
CA ARG A 335 0.71 -18.08 4.98
C ARG A 335 0.56 -17.41 3.62
N ILE A 336 1.24 -16.29 3.38
CA ILE A 336 1.28 -15.59 2.08
C ILE A 336 1.72 -16.56 0.99
N LEU A 337 2.86 -17.24 1.15
CA LEU A 337 3.33 -18.21 0.16
C LEU A 337 2.31 -19.32 -0.10
N ARG A 338 1.77 -19.95 0.95
CA ARG A 338 0.79 -21.04 0.80
C ARG A 338 -0.50 -20.58 0.12
N ARG A 339 -0.99 -19.37 0.45
CA ARG A 339 -2.16 -18.77 -0.21
C ARG A 339 -1.89 -18.57 -1.69
N GLY A 340 -0.74 -18.00 -2.05
CA GLY A 340 -0.32 -17.82 -3.43
C GLY A 340 -0.22 -19.14 -4.21
N ILE A 341 0.35 -20.19 -3.60
CA ILE A 341 0.44 -21.52 -4.22
C ILE A 341 -0.96 -22.10 -4.45
N ARG A 342 -1.87 -21.95 -3.47
CA ARG A 342 -3.26 -22.39 -3.61
C ARG A 342 -3.98 -21.69 -4.77
N TYR A 343 -3.81 -20.39 -4.94
CA TYR A 343 -4.35 -19.68 -6.12
C TYR A 343 -3.67 -20.12 -7.42
N GLY A 344 -2.41 -20.56 -7.37
CA GLY A 344 -1.75 -21.21 -8.51
C GLY A 344 -2.49 -22.44 -9.03
N ARG A 345 -3.22 -23.18 -8.18
CA ARG A 345 -4.05 -24.31 -8.60
C ARG A 345 -5.22 -23.88 -9.50
N THR A 346 -5.80 -22.70 -9.27
CA THR A 346 -6.83 -22.09 -10.16
C THR A 346 -6.28 -21.85 -11.57
N LEU A 347 -4.98 -21.54 -11.67
CA LEU A 347 -4.30 -21.36 -12.96
C LEU A 347 -3.75 -22.66 -13.57
N GLY A 348 -3.96 -23.81 -12.91
CA GLY A 348 -3.51 -25.11 -13.39
C GLY A 348 -2.04 -25.44 -13.06
N PHE A 349 -1.38 -24.68 -12.18
CA PHE A 349 -0.04 -25.03 -11.74
C PHE A 349 -0.08 -26.25 -10.82
N GLU A 350 0.52 -27.37 -11.24
CA GLU A 350 0.71 -28.56 -10.39
C GLU A 350 2.13 -28.62 -9.80
N LYS A 351 3.11 -28.06 -10.52
CA LYS A 351 4.53 -28.03 -10.15
C LYS A 351 4.91 -26.69 -9.52
N PRO A 352 6.02 -26.61 -8.76
CA PRO A 352 6.49 -25.35 -8.20
C PRO A 352 6.70 -24.28 -9.26
N PHE A 353 6.18 -23.06 -9.03
CA PHE A 353 6.23 -21.97 -10.02
C PHE A 353 6.70 -20.62 -9.46
N PHE A 354 6.61 -20.35 -8.16
CA PHE A 354 6.98 -19.04 -7.60
C PHE A 354 8.44 -18.66 -7.90
N HIS A 355 9.34 -19.64 -7.78
CA HIS A 355 10.76 -19.46 -8.07
C HIS A 355 11.05 -19.12 -9.55
N LEU A 356 10.15 -19.44 -10.48
CA LEU A 356 10.24 -19.10 -11.90
C LEU A 356 9.81 -17.66 -12.18
N LEU A 357 8.97 -17.08 -11.32
CA LEU A 357 8.51 -15.69 -11.41
C LEU A 357 9.51 -14.71 -10.79
N ALA A 358 10.22 -15.11 -9.73
CA ALA A 358 11.16 -14.26 -9.00
C ALA A 358 12.20 -13.54 -9.88
N PRO A 359 12.81 -14.17 -10.91
CA PRO A 359 13.74 -13.48 -11.81
C PRO A 359 13.14 -12.24 -12.50
N THR A 360 11.87 -12.28 -12.89
CA THR A 360 11.18 -11.16 -13.53
C THR A 360 11.09 -9.97 -12.58
N LEU A 361 10.66 -10.19 -11.33
CA LEU A 361 10.60 -9.15 -10.31
C LEU A 361 12.00 -8.58 -10.00
N ILE A 362 13.01 -9.44 -9.85
CA ILE A 362 14.39 -9.02 -9.56
C ILE A 362 14.97 -8.17 -10.69
N GLN A 363 14.64 -8.50 -11.94
CA GLN A 363 15.03 -7.70 -13.10
C GLN A 363 14.36 -6.33 -13.09
N GLN A 364 13.07 -6.28 -12.81
CA GLN A 364 12.25 -5.06 -12.81
C GLN A 364 12.64 -4.10 -11.68
N MET A 365 12.84 -4.62 -10.47
CA MET A 365 12.94 -3.82 -9.25
C MET A 365 14.38 -3.72 -8.70
N GLY A 366 15.27 -4.62 -9.13
CA GLY A 366 16.58 -4.80 -8.49
C GLY A 366 17.62 -3.73 -8.79
N ASP A 367 17.38 -2.82 -9.73
CA ASP A 367 18.22 -1.63 -9.92
C ASP A 367 18.04 -0.63 -8.78
N PHE A 368 16.79 -0.42 -8.38
CA PHE A 368 16.46 0.49 -7.28
C PHE A 368 16.61 -0.19 -5.91
N PHE A 369 16.26 -1.48 -5.81
CA PHE A 369 16.38 -2.30 -4.60
C PHE A 369 17.49 -3.36 -4.77
N PRO A 370 18.77 -2.99 -4.64
CA PRO A 370 19.91 -3.85 -4.99
C PRO A 370 20.00 -5.14 -4.14
N GLU A 371 19.39 -5.17 -2.95
CA GLU A 371 19.26 -6.35 -2.11
C GLU A 371 18.58 -7.52 -2.82
N LEU A 372 17.62 -7.27 -3.73
CA LEU A 372 16.98 -8.29 -4.55
C LEU A 372 18.00 -9.01 -5.45
N LYS A 373 18.90 -8.24 -6.08
CA LYS A 373 19.98 -8.80 -6.91
C LYS A 373 21.00 -9.53 -6.06
N LYS A 374 21.44 -8.92 -4.95
CA LYS A 374 22.44 -9.48 -4.03
C LYS A 374 21.98 -10.83 -3.45
N ARG A 375 20.68 -11.02 -3.22
CA ARG A 375 20.11 -12.24 -2.61
C ARG A 375 19.27 -13.08 -3.57
N LYS A 376 19.43 -12.89 -4.88
CA LYS A 376 18.68 -13.63 -5.92
C LYS A 376 18.67 -15.15 -5.70
N GLU A 377 19.83 -15.74 -5.41
CA GLU A 377 19.91 -17.19 -5.20
C GLU A 377 19.13 -17.65 -3.96
N LEU A 378 19.20 -16.88 -2.87
CA LEU A 378 18.49 -17.19 -1.63
C LEU A 378 16.98 -17.13 -1.87
N ILE A 379 16.49 -16.11 -2.57
CA ILE A 379 15.08 -15.93 -2.93
C ILE A 379 14.58 -17.16 -3.71
N ILE A 380 15.27 -17.50 -4.81
CA ILE A 380 14.87 -18.62 -5.69
C ILE A 380 14.88 -19.95 -4.93
N LYS A 381 15.94 -20.25 -4.17
CA LYS A 381 16.06 -21.50 -3.41
C LYS A 381 15.00 -21.61 -2.31
N THR A 382 14.72 -20.53 -1.60
CA THR A 382 13.72 -20.50 -0.52
C THR A 382 12.32 -20.75 -1.07
N LEU A 383 11.91 -20.02 -2.11
CA LEU A 383 10.60 -20.19 -2.74
C LEU A 383 10.40 -21.62 -3.23
N LEU A 384 11.38 -22.17 -3.95
CA LEU A 384 11.32 -23.54 -4.46
C LEU A 384 11.21 -24.58 -3.33
N SER A 385 11.99 -24.42 -2.25
CA SER A 385 12.00 -25.37 -1.14
C SER A 385 10.67 -25.37 -0.38
N GLU A 386 10.16 -24.20 -0.01
CA GLU A 386 8.90 -24.09 0.74
C GLU A 386 7.70 -24.53 -0.10
N GLU A 387 7.66 -24.20 -1.38
CA GLU A 387 6.60 -24.65 -2.30
C GLU A 387 6.60 -26.17 -2.48
N ASN A 388 7.78 -26.78 -2.67
CA ASN A 388 7.91 -28.24 -2.69
C ASN A 388 7.43 -28.88 -1.39
N SER A 389 7.72 -28.26 -0.25
CA SER A 389 7.27 -28.78 1.04
C SER A 389 5.75 -28.74 1.17
N PHE A 390 5.10 -27.67 0.71
CA PHE A 390 3.65 -27.52 0.80
C PHE A 390 2.89 -28.39 -0.20
N ASN A 391 3.40 -28.53 -1.42
CA ASN A 391 2.78 -29.35 -2.47
C ASN A 391 2.63 -30.83 -2.05
N LYS A 392 3.46 -31.34 -1.14
CA LYS A 392 3.32 -32.70 -0.57
C LYS A 392 1.99 -32.95 0.12
N THR A 393 1.35 -31.89 0.63
CA THR A 393 0.11 -31.98 1.42
C THR A 393 -1.05 -31.21 0.80
N LEU A 394 -0.78 -30.25 -0.08
CA LEU A 394 -1.79 -29.36 -0.64
C LEU A 394 -2.92 -30.12 -1.35
N ASP A 395 -2.58 -31.01 -2.29
CA ASP A 395 -3.59 -31.69 -3.11
C ASP A 395 -4.50 -32.57 -2.23
N ARG A 396 -3.90 -33.30 -1.27
CA ARG A 396 -4.66 -34.07 -0.26
C ARG A 396 -5.54 -33.16 0.61
N GLY A 397 -5.05 -31.98 0.98
CA GLY A 397 -5.81 -31.01 1.77
C GLY A 397 -7.01 -30.45 1.00
N ILE A 398 -6.83 -30.13 -0.28
CA ILE A 398 -7.90 -29.70 -1.18
C ILE A 398 -8.95 -30.81 -1.32
N ASP A 399 -8.53 -32.06 -1.58
CA ASP A 399 -9.44 -33.20 -1.70
C ASP A 399 -10.28 -33.42 -0.43
N LEU A 400 -9.66 -33.30 0.75
CA LEU A 400 -10.36 -33.40 2.04
C LEU A 400 -11.36 -32.26 2.22
N PHE A 401 -10.96 -31.03 1.90
CA PHE A 401 -11.82 -29.85 1.96
C PHE A 401 -13.03 -29.98 1.04
N THR A 402 -12.82 -30.36 -0.23
CA THR A 402 -13.90 -30.51 -1.22
C THR A 402 -14.93 -31.55 -0.80
N ARG A 403 -14.50 -32.67 -0.19
CA ARG A 403 -15.42 -33.70 0.34
C ARG A 403 -16.26 -33.19 1.50
N GLU A 404 -15.63 -32.52 2.47
CA GLU A 404 -16.36 -31.98 3.62
C GLU A 404 -17.38 -30.92 3.18
N VAL A 405 -16.99 -30.04 2.25
CA VAL A 405 -17.87 -29.00 1.71
C VAL A 405 -19.03 -29.58 0.89
N SER A 406 -18.81 -30.66 0.13
CA SER A 406 -19.90 -31.31 -0.62
C SER A 406 -20.97 -31.93 0.28
N ASP A 407 -20.62 -32.23 1.54
CA ASP A 407 -21.54 -32.79 2.52
C ASP A 407 -22.27 -31.70 3.33
N LEU A 408 -21.83 -30.44 3.26
CA LEU A 408 -22.48 -29.31 3.93
C LEU A 408 -23.73 -28.83 3.19
N LYS A 409 -24.78 -28.51 3.96
CA LYS A 409 -25.95 -27.81 3.43
C LYS A 409 -25.71 -26.31 3.36
N THR A 410 -26.45 -25.63 2.48
CA THR A 410 -26.43 -24.17 2.38
C THR A 410 -26.70 -23.53 3.75
N GLY A 411 -25.75 -22.73 4.24
CA GLY A 411 -25.82 -22.03 5.52
C GLY A 411 -25.16 -22.78 6.70
N GLU A 412 -24.68 -24.01 6.50
CA GLU A 412 -23.87 -24.72 7.50
C GLU A 412 -22.41 -24.23 7.49
N GLN A 413 -21.78 -24.26 8.66
CA GLN A 413 -20.39 -23.83 8.86
C GLN A 413 -19.47 -25.04 9.04
N LEU A 414 -18.24 -24.94 8.53
CA LEU A 414 -17.20 -25.94 8.79
C LEU A 414 -16.87 -25.98 10.28
N SER A 415 -16.70 -27.18 10.82
CA SER A 415 -16.34 -27.35 12.22
C SER A 415 -14.91 -26.90 12.51
N GLY A 416 -14.68 -26.30 13.68
CA GLY A 416 -13.32 -25.92 14.12
C GLY A 416 -12.37 -27.11 14.24
N SER A 417 -12.88 -28.31 14.55
CA SER A 417 -12.08 -29.54 14.59
C SER A 417 -11.63 -30.00 13.21
N PHE A 418 -12.48 -29.82 12.18
CA PHE A 418 -12.08 -30.05 10.79
C PHE A 418 -11.05 -29.02 10.33
N ALA A 419 -11.27 -27.74 10.62
CA ALA A 419 -10.32 -26.67 10.30
C ALA A 419 -8.95 -26.88 10.98
N PHE A 420 -8.91 -27.40 12.22
CA PHE A 420 -7.67 -27.73 12.93
C PHE A 420 -6.93 -28.95 12.33
N LYS A 421 -7.65 -29.84 11.64
CA LYS A 421 -7.09 -31.04 11.01
C LYS A 421 -6.43 -30.72 9.66
N LEU A 422 -6.95 -29.75 8.92
CA LEU A 422 -6.36 -29.19 7.69
C LEU A 422 -5.07 -28.43 8.01
#